data_AF-A0A356UHA4-F1
#
_entry.id   AF-A0A356UHA4-F1
#
_cell.length_a   1.000
_cell.length_b   1.000
_cell.length_c   1.000
_cell.angle_alpha   90.00
_cell.angle_beta   90.00
_cell.angle_gamma   90.00
#
_symmetry.space_group_name_H-M   'P 1'
#
loop_
_entity.id
_entity.type
_entity.pdbx_description
1 polymer ?
#
loop_
_entity_poly.entity_id
_entity_poly.type
_entity_poly.pdbx_seq_one_letter_code
_entity_poly.pdbx_strand_id
1 'polypeptide(L)' 'MIYRPVAGGVTAPKGFKAAGVAAGIKDPTRKELALIYSAVPAGAA' A
#
# COMPACT_ATOMS: atom_id res chain seq x y z
N MET A 1 -3.39 27.95 -0.97
CA MET A 1 -3.30 26.72 -0.16
C MET A 1 -1.98 26.06 -0.48
N ILE A 2 -1.04 26.05 0.47
CA ILE A 2 0.32 25.54 0.24
C ILE A 2 0.35 24.12 0.80
N TYR A 3 0.42 23.12 -0.08
CA TYR A 3 0.64 21.74 0.35
C TYR A 3 2.13 21.48 0.49
N ARG A 4 2.49 20.57 1.40
CA ARG A 4 3.87 20.12 1.58
C ARG A 4 3.95 18.61 1.36
N PRO A 5 4.92 18.12 0.58
CA PRO A 5 5.12 16.68 0.41
C PRO A 5 5.39 16.02 1.76
N VAL A 6 4.80 14.85 1.95
CA VAL A 6 5.12 13.95 3.07
C VAL A 6 6.09 12.90 2.55
N ALA A 7 7.18 12.67 3.28
CA ALA A 7 8.04 11.53 2.99
C ALA A 7 7.31 10.24 3.39
N GLY A 8 7.25 9.26 2.50
CA GLY A 8 6.63 7.96 2.76
C GLY A 8 5.91 7.37 1.55
N GLY A 9 5.33 6.19 1.74
CA GLY A 9 4.56 5.49 0.72
C GLY A 9 3.06 5.55 0.97
N VAL A 10 2.34 4.57 0.42
CA VAL A 10 0.86 4.46 0.50
C VAL A 10 0.31 4.30 1.93
N THR A 11 1.16 4.02 2.92
CA THR A 11 0.80 3.93 4.34
C THR A 11 1.09 5.21 5.13
N ALA A 12 1.63 6.26 4.50
CA ALA A 12 1.84 7.56 5.15
C ALA A 12 0.52 8.24 5.56
N PRO A 13 -0.55 8.20 4.75
CA PRO A 13 -1.86 8.64 5.20
C PRO A 13 -2.44 7.69 6.26
N LYS A 14 -3.09 8.26 7.28
CA LYS A 14 -3.80 7.47 8.30
C LYS A 14 -4.94 6.68 7.65
N GLY A 15 -5.17 5.45 8.14
CA GLY A 15 -6.25 4.59 7.68
C GLY A 15 -5.87 3.61 6.57
N PHE A 16 -4.66 3.68 6.01
CA PHE A 16 -4.18 2.74 4.99
C PHE A 16 -3.09 1.79 5.53
N LYS A 17 -3.21 0.51 5.18
CA LYS A 17 -2.22 -0.53 5.42
C LYS A 17 -1.77 -1.11 4.09
N ALA A 18 -0.55 -1.63 4.03
CA ALA A 18 -0.04 -2.31 2.86
C ALA A 18 0.84 -3.50 3.25
N ALA A 19 0.80 -4.56 2.44
CA ALA A 19 1.67 -5.71 2.56
C ALA A 19 2.08 -6.22 1.19
N GLY A 20 3.26 -6.82 1.12
CA GLY A 20 3.73 -7.58 -0.03
C GLY A 20 4.17 -8.97 0.42
N VAL A 21 3.82 -9.98 -0.36
CA VAL A 21 4.09 -11.40 -0.06
C VAL A 21 4.73 -12.09 -1.26
N ALA A 22 5.50 -13.14 -0.97
CA ALA A 22 5.90 -14.12 -1.97
C ALA A 22 4.78 -15.16 -2.10
N ALA A 23 4.01 -15.11 -3.19
CA ALA A 23 2.82 -15.97 -3.38
C ALA A 23 3.14 -17.26 -4.15
N GLY A 24 4.36 -17.39 -4.69
CA GLY A 24 4.79 -18.55 -5.48
C GLY A 24 4.27 -18.53 -6.93
N ILE A 25 3.83 -17.38 -7.42
CA ILE A 25 3.33 -17.21 -8.80
C ILE A 25 4.51 -16.99 -9.76
N LYS A 26 5.55 -16.30 -9.29
CA LYS A 26 6.77 -16.03 -10.04
C LYS A 26 7.97 -16.61 -9.29
N ASP A 27 8.89 -15.76 -8.86
CA ASP A 27 10.06 -16.13 -8.06
C ASP A 27 9.64 -16.18 -6.58
N PRO A 28 9.70 -17.35 -5.92
CA PRO A 28 9.27 -17.52 -4.53
C PRO A 28 10.15 -16.78 -3.52
N THR A 29 11.30 -16.23 -3.94
CA THR A 29 12.18 -15.42 -3.08
C THR A 29 11.85 -13.93 -3.15
N ARG A 30 11.06 -13.49 -4.13
CA ARG A 30 10.69 -12.09 -4.33
C ARG A 30 9.21 -11.89 -4.05
N LYS A 31 8.88 -10.81 -3.34
CA LYS A 31 7.49 -10.39 -3.15
C LYS A 31 6.93 -9.90 -4.48
N GLU A 32 6.04 -10.67 -5.09
CA GLU A 32 5.43 -10.40 -6.38
C GLU A 32 3.96 -9.98 -6.28
N LEU A 33 3.32 -10.23 -5.14
CA LEU A 33 1.94 -9.84 -4.87
C LEU A 33 1.87 -8.79 -3.76
N ALA A 34 1.09 -7.74 -3.99
CA ALA A 34 0.89 -6.65 -3.04
C ALA A 34 -0.59 -6.42 -2.78
N LEU A 35 -0.92 -6.03 -1.54
CA LEU A 35 -2.25 -5.62 -1.11
C LEU A 35 -2.16 -4.26 -0.44
N ILE A 36 -3.04 -3.34 -0.84
CA ILE A 36 -3.30 -2.09 -0.12
C ILE A 36 -4.71 -2.20 0.45
N TYR A 37 -4.85 -1.89 1.73
CA TYR A 37 -6.08 -2.03 2.48
C TYR A 37 -6.46 -0.73 3.16
N SER A 38 -7.68 -0.28 2.92
CA SER A 38 -8.29 0.79 3.70
C SER A 38 -8.94 0.21 4.94
N ALA A 39 -8.47 0.61 6.13
CA ALA A 39 -9.04 0.23 7.41
C ALA A 39 -10.36 0.95 7.73
N VAL A 40 -10.80 1.85 6.85
CA VAL A 40 -12.06 2.60 6.90
C VAL A 40 -12.73 2.59 5.52
N PRO A 41 -14.04 2.87 5.39
CA PRO A 41 -14.65 3.08 4.08
C PRO A 41 -13.88 4.13 3.28
N ALA A 42 -13.54 3.82 2.03
CA ALA A 42 -12.82 4.70 1.13
C ALA A 42 -13.55 4.80 -0.20
N GLY A 43 -13.55 5.99 -0.80
CA GLY A 43 -13.98 6.16 -2.18
C GLY A 43 -12.93 5.60 -3.13
N ALA A 44 -13.38 4.90 -4.18
CA ALA A 44 -12.57 4.53 -5.33
C ALA A 44 -12.93 5.43 -6.52
N ALA A 45 -11.99 5.62 -7.45
CA ALA A 45 -12.14 6.40 -8.67
C ALA A 45 -11.81 5.56 -9.90
#